data_AF-A0A3N2RIX0-F1
#
_entry.id   AF-A0A3N2RIX0-F1
#
_cell.length_a   1.000
_cell.length_b   1.000
_cell.length_c   1.000
_cell.angle_alpha   90.00
_cell.angle_beta   90.00
_cell.angle_gamma   90.00
#
_symmetry.space_group_name_H-M   'P 1'
#
loop_
_entity.id
_entity.type
_entity.pdbx_description
1 polymer ?
#
loop_
_entity_poly.entity_id
_entity_poly.type
_entity_poly.pdbx_seq_one_letter_code
_entity_poly.pdbx_strand_id
1 'polypeptide(L)'
;MRQHAFQRPSLLVLALTATFALGAASAQVPGKVQSKHDAVEKADVAAGSAMQARDSAASAELAAEAAVQTREQGATSARGAIAAQATTQQAERAAADARSAAQQAIRAADEARSAQAAAVSGSNPAGAAVQARAAMNQARTANAVAADAGSVARAAAAATAEANRLPDRIVAPPSDGRSVDFAALDLDGDGAISREESRAHGALSANFLAVDANADGRISVDEVNAWRR
;
A
#
# COMPACT_ATOMS: atom_id res chain seq x y z
N MET A 1 67.04 31.59 17.32
CA MET A 1 66.11 30.46 17.47
C MET A 1 66.70 29.23 16.81
N ARG A 2 67.12 28.22 17.57
CA ARG A 2 67.17 26.79 17.20
C ARG A 2 67.74 26.02 18.39
N GLN A 3 66.84 25.38 19.13
CA GLN A 3 67.14 24.53 20.27
C GLN A 3 67.59 23.14 19.78
N HIS A 4 68.62 22.62 20.45
CA HIS A 4 68.86 21.25 20.94
C HIS A 4 67.76 20.19 20.63
N ALA A 5 67.98 18.88 20.46
CA ALA A 5 69.06 17.98 20.88
C ALA A 5 68.70 16.51 20.49
N PHE A 6 69.72 15.63 20.38
CA PHE A 6 69.73 14.19 20.76
C PHE A 6 68.84 13.19 19.97
N GLN A 7 69.14 11.90 19.76
CA GLN A 7 70.27 10.98 19.96
C GLN A 7 69.94 9.64 19.23
N ARG A 8 70.88 9.10 18.43
CA ARG A 8 71.25 7.69 18.06
C ARG A 8 70.17 6.54 17.97
N PRO A 9 70.52 5.22 17.75
CA PRO A 9 70.22 4.50 16.51
C PRO A 9 69.35 3.22 16.65
N SER A 10 68.90 2.70 15.50
CA SER A 10 68.52 1.33 15.12
C SER A 10 67.95 0.32 16.15
N LEU A 11 66.72 -0.15 15.89
CA LEU A 11 66.28 -1.52 16.15
C LEU A 11 65.46 -2.05 14.96
N LEU A 12 65.83 -3.24 14.48
CA LEU A 12 65.20 -4.05 13.44
C LEU A 12 63.95 -4.78 13.98
N VAL A 13 62.95 -4.93 13.10
CA VAL A 13 62.07 -6.11 12.88
C VAL A 13 61.02 -6.45 13.96
N LEU A 14 59.73 -6.39 13.58
CA LEU A 14 58.90 -7.59 13.36
C LEU A 14 57.58 -7.21 12.65
N ALA A 15 57.31 -7.91 11.55
CA ALA A 15 56.11 -7.78 10.74
C ALA A 15 54.90 -8.46 11.39
N LEU A 16 53.74 -7.78 11.40
CA LEU A 16 52.44 -8.43 11.45
C LEU A 16 51.40 -7.52 10.77
N THR A 17 51.39 -7.52 9.44
CA THR A 17 50.32 -6.89 8.65
C THR A 17 49.11 -7.83 8.65
N ALA A 18 48.14 -7.58 9.52
CA ALA A 18 46.80 -8.11 9.36
C ALA A 18 46.11 -7.36 8.21
N THR A 19 46.19 -7.90 7.01
CA THR A 19 45.47 -7.38 5.84
C THR A 19 43.99 -7.69 6.02
N PHE A 20 43.24 -6.75 6.58
CA PHE A 20 41.78 -6.77 6.56
C PHE A 20 41.33 -6.51 5.11
N ALA A 21 41.04 -7.56 4.36
CA ALA A 21 40.43 -7.44 3.05
C ALA A 21 38.97 -6.98 3.23
N LEU A 22 38.76 -5.66 3.31
CA LEU A 22 37.47 -5.08 2.97
C LEU A 22 37.24 -5.36 1.48
N GLY A 23 36.51 -6.42 1.19
CA GLY A 23 35.90 -6.63 -0.12
C GLY A 23 34.89 -5.52 -0.37
N ALA A 24 35.37 -4.40 -0.92
CA ALA A 24 34.50 -3.49 -1.64
C ALA A 24 33.90 -4.30 -2.79
N ALA A 25 32.60 -4.63 -2.67
CA ALA A 25 31.83 -5.10 -3.80
C ALA A 25 31.83 -3.97 -4.83
N SER A 26 32.83 -3.97 -5.73
CA SER A 26 32.89 -3.07 -6.87
C SER A 26 31.70 -3.42 -7.75
N ALA A 27 30.59 -2.69 -7.60
CA ALA A 27 29.48 -2.73 -8.52
C ALA A 27 30.02 -2.32 -9.90
N GLN A 28 30.30 -3.32 -10.73
CA GLN A 28 30.87 -3.13 -12.05
C GLN A 28 29.89 -2.28 -12.87
N VAL A 29 30.32 -1.07 -13.24
CA VAL A 29 29.50 -0.15 -14.05
C VAL A 29 29.16 -0.87 -15.36
N PRO A 30 27.87 -1.11 -15.67
CA PRO A 30 27.48 -1.81 -16.88
C PRO A 30 28.04 -1.10 -18.11
N GLY A 31 28.43 -1.86 -19.13
CA GLY A 31 28.84 -1.28 -20.40
C GLY A 31 27.77 -0.35 -20.97
N LYS A 32 28.16 0.63 -21.79
CA LYS A 32 27.23 1.62 -22.36
C LYS A 32 26.04 0.98 -23.10
N VAL A 33 26.29 -0.13 -23.80
CA VAL A 33 25.24 -0.90 -24.49
C VAL A 33 24.26 -1.53 -23.50
N GLN A 34 24.78 -2.17 -22.45
CA GLN A 34 23.97 -2.76 -21.39
C GLN A 34 23.10 -1.70 -20.71
N SER A 35 23.68 -0.55 -20.38
CA SER A 35 22.95 0.55 -19.74
C SER A 35 21.79 1.08 -20.61
N LYS A 36 21.97 1.13 -21.94
CA LYS A 36 20.90 1.51 -22.87
C LYS A 36 19.77 0.48 -22.86
N HIS A 37 20.11 -0.80 -22.97
CA HIS A 37 19.15 -1.89 -22.92
C HIS A 37 18.37 -1.88 -21.60
N ASP A 38 19.08 -1.77 -20.48
CA ASP A 38 18.48 -1.71 -19.14
C ASP A 38 17.50 -0.53 -19.06
N ALA A 39 17.86 0.65 -19.53
CA ALA A 39 16.97 1.82 -19.48
C ALA A 39 15.67 1.63 -20.28
N VAL A 40 15.75 0.97 -21.45
CA VAL A 40 14.57 0.61 -22.26
C VAL A 40 13.68 -0.37 -21.50
N GLU A 41 14.25 -1.46 -20.99
CA GLU A 41 13.51 -2.47 -20.24
C GLU A 41 12.79 -1.88 -19.02
N LYS A 42 13.47 -1.00 -18.26
CA LYS A 42 12.85 -0.36 -17.08
C LYS A 42 11.73 0.60 -17.47
N ALA A 43 11.86 1.32 -18.58
CA ALA A 43 10.79 2.19 -19.08
C ALA A 43 9.56 1.39 -19.53
N ASP A 44 9.75 0.25 -20.21
CA ASP A 44 8.65 -0.63 -20.62
C ASP A 44 7.90 -1.21 -19.42
N VAL A 45 8.64 -1.66 -18.39
CA VAL A 45 8.04 -2.13 -17.13
C VAL A 45 7.29 -1.01 -16.40
N ALA A 46 7.84 0.21 -16.37
CA ALA A 46 7.19 1.36 -15.76
C ALA A 46 5.87 1.70 -16.49
N ALA A 47 5.88 1.69 -17.83
CA ALA A 47 4.70 1.89 -18.65
C ALA A 47 3.64 0.80 -18.40
N GLY A 48 4.04 -0.47 -18.31
CA GLY A 48 3.16 -1.58 -17.93
C GLY A 48 2.51 -1.37 -16.56
N SER A 49 3.30 -0.93 -15.56
CA SER A 49 2.80 -0.64 -14.22
C SER A 49 1.81 0.52 -14.22
N ALA A 50 2.05 1.58 -15.01
CA ALA A 50 1.13 2.69 -15.15
C ALA A 50 -0.19 2.30 -15.83
N MET A 51 -0.16 1.42 -16.82
CA MET A 51 -1.37 0.89 -17.45
C MET A 51 -2.21 0.08 -16.45
N GLN A 52 -1.59 -0.84 -15.72
CA GLN A 52 -2.28 -1.62 -14.66
C GLN A 52 -2.87 -0.73 -13.57
N ALA A 53 -2.16 0.34 -13.18
CA ALA A 53 -2.65 1.28 -12.19
C ALA A 53 -3.89 2.03 -12.69
N ARG A 54 -3.92 2.40 -13.97
CA ARG A 54 -5.10 3.02 -14.61
C ARG A 54 -6.29 2.06 -14.65
N ASP A 55 -6.06 0.80 -14.99
CA ASP A 55 -7.12 -0.22 -15.00
C ASP A 55 -7.68 -0.43 -13.60
N SER A 56 -6.81 -0.44 -12.59
CA SER A 56 -7.20 -0.52 -11.17
C SER A 56 -8.06 0.68 -10.76
N ALA A 57 -7.65 1.91 -11.13
CA ALA A 57 -8.41 3.12 -10.87
C ALA A 57 -9.78 3.11 -11.57
N ALA A 58 -9.84 2.70 -12.84
CA ALA A 58 -11.10 2.58 -13.57
C ALA A 58 -12.05 1.55 -12.92
N SER A 59 -11.52 0.42 -12.46
CA SER A 59 -12.31 -0.58 -11.73
C SER A 59 -12.81 -0.05 -10.37
N ALA A 60 -12.03 0.82 -9.72
CA ALA A 60 -12.40 1.46 -8.46
C ALA A 60 -13.52 2.49 -8.66
N GLU A 61 -13.44 3.30 -9.72
CA GLU A 61 -14.48 4.26 -10.11
C GLU A 61 -15.81 3.55 -10.40
N LEU A 62 -15.79 2.46 -11.18
CA LEU A 62 -16.97 1.64 -11.43
C LEU A 62 -17.57 1.04 -10.14
N ALA A 63 -16.73 0.65 -9.19
CA ALA A 63 -17.20 0.16 -7.89
C ALA A 63 -17.85 1.27 -7.06
N ALA A 64 -17.26 2.46 -7.02
CA ALA A 64 -17.85 3.61 -6.35
C ALA A 64 -19.19 4.03 -6.97
N GLU A 65 -19.29 4.05 -8.31
CA GLU A 65 -20.54 4.29 -9.02
C GLU A 65 -21.62 3.24 -8.69
N ALA A 66 -21.24 1.96 -8.66
CA ALA A 66 -22.14 0.88 -8.25
C ALA A 66 -22.61 1.05 -6.79
N ALA A 67 -21.73 1.50 -5.90
CA ALA A 67 -22.08 1.81 -4.52
C ALA A 67 -23.13 2.95 -4.46
N VAL A 68 -22.89 4.04 -5.19
CA VAL A 68 -23.83 5.17 -5.30
C VAL A 68 -25.19 4.74 -5.82
N GLN A 69 -25.23 4.00 -6.93
CA GLN A 69 -26.48 3.48 -7.50
C GLN A 69 -27.22 2.57 -6.53
N THR A 70 -26.47 1.73 -5.81
CA THR A 70 -27.05 0.82 -4.83
C THR A 70 -27.67 1.63 -3.69
N ARG A 71 -26.93 2.57 -3.09
CA ARG A 71 -27.45 3.46 -2.04
C ARG A 71 -28.73 4.19 -2.47
N GLU A 72 -28.82 4.61 -3.72
CA GLU A 72 -29.99 5.32 -4.28
C GLU A 72 -31.24 4.46 -4.44
N GLN A 73 -31.10 3.13 -4.52
CA GLN A 73 -32.25 2.21 -4.50
C GLN A 73 -33.03 2.26 -3.17
N GLY A 74 -32.43 2.86 -2.14
CA GLY A 74 -33.02 2.99 -0.82
C GLY A 74 -32.80 1.74 0.04
N ALA A 75 -32.34 1.95 1.26
CA ALA A 75 -32.20 0.86 2.21
C ALA A 75 -33.55 0.44 2.80
N THR A 76 -33.65 -0.83 3.17
CA THR A 76 -34.84 -1.42 3.81
C THR A 76 -35.06 -0.96 5.26
N SER A 77 -34.08 -0.28 5.86
CA SER A 77 -34.13 0.25 7.22
C SER A 77 -33.36 1.56 7.37
N ALA A 78 -33.64 2.32 8.43
CA ALA A 78 -32.92 3.54 8.75
C ALA A 78 -31.44 3.24 9.06
N ARG A 79 -31.18 2.16 9.80
CA ARG A 79 -29.83 1.65 10.05
C ARG A 79 -29.09 1.31 8.76
N GLY A 80 -29.75 0.59 7.87
CA GLY A 80 -29.20 0.23 6.55
C GLY A 80 -28.85 1.46 5.72
N ALA A 81 -29.67 2.52 5.77
CA ALA A 81 -29.42 3.76 5.04
C ALA A 81 -28.15 4.47 5.54
N ILE A 82 -27.95 4.52 6.87
CA ILE A 82 -26.74 5.12 7.48
C ILE A 82 -25.50 4.31 7.08
N ALA A 83 -25.55 2.98 7.22
CA ALA A 83 -24.45 2.10 6.84
C ALA A 83 -24.13 2.23 5.34
N ALA A 84 -25.16 2.25 4.48
CA ALA A 84 -24.99 2.37 3.03
C ALA A 84 -24.36 3.72 2.65
N GLN A 85 -24.69 4.80 3.37
CA GLN A 85 -24.04 6.08 3.17
C GLN A 85 -22.55 6.02 3.53
N ALA A 86 -22.20 5.43 4.68
CA ALA A 86 -20.81 5.34 5.13
C ALA A 86 -19.95 4.49 4.17
N THR A 87 -20.43 3.31 3.79
CA THR A 87 -19.70 2.42 2.87
C THR A 87 -19.61 3.00 1.45
N THR A 88 -20.60 3.79 1.01
CA THR A 88 -20.51 4.52 -0.26
C THR A 88 -19.40 5.59 -0.21
N GLN A 89 -19.32 6.35 0.88
CA GLN A 89 -18.24 7.33 1.06
C GLN A 89 -16.87 6.65 1.10
N GLN A 90 -16.75 5.48 1.70
CA GLN A 90 -15.53 4.68 1.67
C GLN A 90 -15.16 4.28 0.23
N ALA A 91 -16.12 3.81 -0.56
CA ALA A 91 -15.89 3.44 -1.96
C ALA A 91 -15.40 4.64 -2.80
N GLU A 92 -16.00 5.82 -2.62
CA GLU A 92 -15.60 7.06 -3.29
C GLU A 92 -14.19 7.50 -2.90
N ARG A 93 -13.84 7.45 -1.61
CA ARG A 93 -12.48 7.78 -1.13
C ARG A 93 -11.45 6.82 -1.72
N ALA A 94 -11.72 5.52 -1.67
CA ALA A 94 -10.83 4.50 -2.23
C ALA A 94 -10.66 4.67 -3.76
N ALA A 95 -11.71 5.03 -4.49
CA ALA A 95 -11.60 5.35 -5.92
C ALA A 95 -10.74 6.59 -6.17
N ALA A 96 -10.86 7.63 -5.35
CA ALA A 96 -10.02 8.82 -5.42
C ALA A 96 -8.54 8.50 -5.15
N ASP A 97 -8.26 7.65 -4.15
CA ASP A 97 -6.92 7.19 -3.83
C ASP A 97 -6.32 6.35 -4.97
N ALA A 98 -7.11 5.44 -5.56
CA ALA A 98 -6.69 4.65 -6.72
C ALA A 98 -6.34 5.56 -7.92
N ARG A 99 -7.16 6.60 -8.17
CA ARG A 99 -6.91 7.59 -9.22
C ARG A 99 -5.64 8.40 -8.97
N SER A 100 -5.42 8.85 -7.73
CA SER A 100 -4.20 9.58 -7.34
C SER A 100 -2.96 8.71 -7.54
N ALA A 101 -3.01 7.46 -7.10
CA ALA A 101 -1.93 6.48 -7.26
C ALA A 101 -1.66 6.16 -8.74
N ALA A 102 -2.71 6.00 -9.57
CA ALA A 102 -2.55 5.83 -11.01
C ALA A 102 -1.85 7.03 -11.66
N GLN A 103 -2.18 8.27 -11.26
CA GLN A 103 -1.49 9.46 -11.74
C GLN A 103 -0.01 9.50 -11.33
N GLN A 104 0.31 9.03 -10.11
CA GLN A 104 1.70 8.89 -9.67
C GLN A 104 2.45 7.86 -10.53
N ALA A 105 1.81 6.72 -10.84
CA ALA A 105 2.41 5.69 -11.70
C ALA A 105 2.68 6.22 -13.12
N ILE A 106 1.76 7.03 -13.67
CA ILE A 106 1.94 7.67 -14.99
C ILE A 106 3.13 8.63 -14.98
N ARG A 107 3.23 9.51 -13.98
CA ARG A 107 4.38 10.44 -13.87
C ARG A 107 5.70 9.68 -13.78
N ALA A 108 5.75 8.63 -12.97
CA ALA A 108 6.92 7.77 -12.86
C ALA A 108 7.25 7.04 -14.18
N ALA A 109 6.24 6.63 -14.96
CA ALA A 109 6.46 6.06 -16.29
C ALA A 109 7.01 7.08 -17.29
N ASP A 110 6.54 8.34 -17.24
CA ASP A 110 7.05 9.42 -18.08
C ASP A 110 8.50 9.80 -17.72
N GLU A 111 8.84 9.77 -16.43
CA GLU A 111 10.22 9.92 -15.96
C GLU A 111 11.12 8.77 -16.47
N ALA A 112 10.63 7.53 -16.41
CA ALA A 112 11.37 6.37 -16.93
C ALA A 112 11.59 6.47 -18.45
N ARG A 113 10.59 6.94 -19.20
CA ARG A 113 10.70 7.19 -20.65
C ARG A 113 11.68 8.31 -20.97
N SER A 114 11.70 9.38 -20.18
CA SER A 114 12.66 10.47 -20.32
C SER A 114 14.09 10.00 -20.08
N ALA A 115 14.28 9.16 -19.04
CA ALA A 115 15.56 8.53 -18.76
C ALA A 115 15.99 7.57 -19.89
N GLN A 116 15.08 6.76 -20.43
CA GLN A 116 15.34 5.93 -21.61
C GLN A 116 15.83 6.77 -22.81
N ALA A 117 15.16 7.89 -23.12
CA ALA A 117 15.57 8.77 -24.21
C ALA A 117 16.98 9.33 -24.00
N ALA A 118 17.32 9.74 -22.78
CA ALA A 118 18.65 10.21 -22.41
C ALA A 118 19.71 9.08 -22.54
N ALA A 119 19.36 7.85 -22.17
CA ALA A 119 20.25 6.71 -22.32
C ALA A 119 20.56 6.41 -23.79
N VAL A 120 19.52 6.41 -24.63
CA VAL A 120 19.63 6.13 -26.07
C VAL A 120 20.46 7.20 -26.78
N SER A 121 20.23 8.48 -26.46
CA SER A 121 20.98 9.64 -26.96
C SER A 121 22.48 9.59 -26.62
N GLY A 122 22.85 8.91 -25.52
CA GLY A 122 24.24 8.50 -25.25
C GLY A 122 25.11 9.49 -24.48
N SER A 123 24.55 10.62 -24.05
CA SER A 123 25.26 11.63 -23.25
C SER A 123 25.60 11.13 -21.83
N ASN A 124 24.78 10.26 -21.24
CA ASN A 124 25.07 9.56 -19.97
C ASN A 124 24.21 8.29 -19.79
N PRO A 125 24.51 7.17 -20.48
CA PRO A 125 23.66 5.98 -20.46
C PRO A 125 23.60 5.29 -19.09
N ALA A 126 24.70 5.26 -18.35
CA ALA A 126 24.73 4.62 -17.02
C ALA A 126 23.90 5.40 -16.00
N GLY A 127 24.01 6.73 -15.95
CA GLY A 127 23.18 7.56 -15.07
C GLY A 127 21.70 7.51 -15.43
N ALA A 128 21.40 7.53 -16.72
CA ALA A 128 20.03 7.39 -17.22
C ALA A 128 19.41 6.01 -16.89
N ALA A 129 20.19 4.92 -16.95
CA ALA A 129 19.71 3.59 -16.54
C ALA A 129 19.35 3.54 -15.04
N VAL A 130 20.11 4.23 -14.18
CA VAL A 130 19.80 4.35 -12.76
C VAL A 130 18.50 5.12 -12.54
N GLN A 131 18.31 6.24 -13.25
CA GLN A 131 17.07 7.03 -13.20
C GLN A 131 15.86 6.20 -13.67
N ALA A 132 15.98 5.50 -14.79
CA ALA A 132 14.92 4.63 -15.30
C ALA A 132 14.54 3.53 -14.29
N ARG A 133 15.51 2.95 -13.58
CA ARG A 133 15.26 1.96 -12.53
C ARG A 133 14.54 2.56 -11.32
N ALA A 134 14.93 3.76 -10.88
CA ALA A 134 14.26 4.45 -9.78
C ALA A 134 12.80 4.76 -10.13
N ALA A 135 12.57 5.33 -11.31
CA ALA A 135 11.25 5.64 -11.84
C ALA A 135 10.37 4.38 -12.00
N MET A 136 10.94 3.27 -12.49
CA MET A 136 10.24 1.97 -12.54
C MET A 136 9.81 1.48 -11.15
N ASN A 137 10.67 1.59 -10.13
CA ASN A 137 10.31 1.20 -8.76
C ASN A 137 9.18 2.07 -8.19
N GLN A 138 9.19 3.37 -8.48
CA GLN A 138 8.11 4.29 -8.11
C GLN A 138 6.80 3.91 -8.82
N ALA A 139 6.84 3.64 -10.12
CA ALA A 139 5.68 3.21 -10.89
C ALA A 139 5.07 1.91 -10.36
N ARG A 140 5.90 0.93 -9.98
CA ARG A 140 5.45 -0.33 -9.36
C ARG A 140 4.80 -0.11 -8.00
N THR A 141 5.38 0.76 -7.18
CA THR A 141 4.83 1.09 -5.85
C THR A 141 3.48 1.77 -5.99
N ALA A 142 3.38 2.76 -6.88
CA ALA A 142 2.13 3.46 -7.15
C ALA A 142 1.06 2.53 -7.77
N ASN A 143 1.45 1.59 -8.62
CA ASN A 143 0.56 0.55 -9.13
C ASN A 143 0.02 -0.36 -8.01
N ALA A 144 0.86 -0.79 -7.08
CA ALA A 144 0.42 -1.59 -5.93
C ALA A 144 -0.59 -0.84 -5.07
N VAL A 145 -0.36 0.45 -4.81
CA VAL A 145 -1.31 1.31 -4.07
C VAL A 145 -2.63 1.45 -4.84
N ALA A 146 -2.59 1.64 -6.17
CA ALA A 146 -3.80 1.73 -6.98
C ALA A 146 -4.62 0.42 -6.97
N ALA A 147 -3.94 -0.74 -7.00
CA ALA A 147 -4.58 -2.04 -6.94
C ALA A 147 -5.21 -2.34 -5.56
N ASP A 148 -4.53 -1.94 -4.48
CA ASP A 148 -5.05 -2.05 -3.12
C ASP A 148 -6.31 -1.18 -2.94
N ALA A 149 -6.21 0.10 -3.29
CA ALA A 149 -7.33 1.03 -3.26
C ALA A 149 -8.51 0.57 -4.14
N GLY A 150 -8.24 -0.02 -5.31
CA GLY A 150 -9.30 -0.62 -6.14
C GLY A 150 -9.94 -1.87 -5.53
N SER A 151 -9.22 -2.60 -4.67
CA SER A 151 -9.79 -3.72 -3.91
C SER A 151 -10.65 -3.21 -2.76
N VAL A 152 -10.22 -2.15 -2.05
CA VAL A 152 -11.02 -1.46 -1.04
C VAL A 152 -12.32 -0.89 -1.62
N ALA A 153 -12.26 -0.23 -2.78
CA ALA A 153 -13.44 0.33 -3.45
C ALA A 153 -14.49 -0.76 -3.77
N ARG A 154 -14.05 -1.92 -4.28
CA ARG A 154 -14.93 -3.07 -4.56
C ARG A 154 -15.52 -3.68 -3.28
N ALA A 155 -14.73 -3.80 -2.22
CA ALA A 155 -15.20 -4.28 -0.93
C ALA A 155 -16.25 -3.33 -0.33
N ALA A 156 -16.00 -2.03 -0.39
CA ALA A 156 -16.92 -1.00 0.07
C ALA A 156 -18.23 -0.98 -0.74
N ALA A 157 -18.16 -1.16 -2.06
CA ALA A 157 -19.36 -1.28 -2.91
C ALA A 157 -20.20 -2.51 -2.55
N ALA A 158 -19.56 -3.65 -2.29
CA ALA A 158 -20.25 -4.85 -1.81
C ALA A 158 -20.88 -4.62 -0.42
N ALA A 159 -20.18 -3.90 0.46
CA ALA A 159 -20.68 -3.51 1.77
C ALA A 159 -21.90 -2.58 1.68
N THR A 160 -21.96 -1.66 0.70
CA THR A 160 -23.15 -0.84 0.42
C THR A 160 -24.34 -1.70 0.01
N ALA A 161 -24.13 -2.73 -0.82
CA ALA A 161 -25.18 -3.64 -1.20
C ALA A 161 -25.73 -4.45 -0.01
N GLU A 162 -24.84 -4.87 0.90
CA GLU A 162 -25.25 -5.51 2.15
C GLU A 162 -26.00 -4.54 3.07
N ALA A 163 -25.50 -3.32 3.21
CA ALA A 163 -26.10 -2.28 4.05
C ALA A 163 -27.56 -2.01 3.67
N ASN A 164 -27.89 -1.98 2.39
CA ASN A 164 -29.27 -1.80 1.93
C ASN A 164 -30.24 -2.90 2.41
N ARG A 165 -29.74 -4.11 2.64
CA ARG A 165 -30.54 -5.26 3.07
C ARG A 165 -30.56 -5.44 4.59
N LEU A 166 -29.83 -4.59 5.33
CA LEU A 166 -29.78 -4.69 6.78
C LEU A 166 -31.15 -4.42 7.40
N PRO A 167 -31.62 -5.29 8.30
CA PRO A 167 -32.82 -5.03 9.08
C PRO A 167 -32.54 -3.96 10.16
N ASP A 168 -33.59 -3.29 10.61
CA ASP A 168 -33.49 -2.22 11.62
C ASP A 168 -33.06 -2.74 13.00
N ARG A 169 -33.33 -4.03 13.29
CA ARG A 169 -32.97 -4.66 14.57
C ARG A 169 -31.45 -4.88 14.70
N ILE A 170 -30.88 -4.40 15.80
CA ILE A 170 -29.53 -4.79 16.23
C ILE A 170 -29.64 -6.13 16.95
N VAL A 171 -28.82 -7.12 16.55
CA VAL A 171 -28.71 -8.37 17.32
C VAL A 171 -27.95 -8.01 18.58
N ALA A 172 -28.60 -7.98 19.74
CA ALA A 172 -27.91 -7.64 20.98
C ALA A 172 -26.73 -8.61 21.21
N PRO A 173 -25.61 -8.13 21.79
CA PRO A 173 -24.55 -9.04 22.21
C PRO A 173 -25.13 -10.11 23.15
N PRO A 174 -24.62 -11.36 23.12
CA PRO A 174 -25.07 -12.40 24.02
C PRO A 174 -25.02 -11.92 25.48
N SER A 175 -26.17 -11.93 26.17
CA SER A 175 -26.28 -11.46 27.56
C SER A 175 -25.80 -12.48 28.59
N ASP A 176 -25.31 -13.64 28.15
CA ASP A 176 -24.97 -14.79 28.97
C ASP A 176 -23.52 -14.79 29.49
N GLY A 177 -22.88 -13.61 29.53
CA GLY A 177 -21.51 -13.45 30.03
C GLY A 177 -20.42 -13.86 29.06
N ARG A 178 -20.77 -14.34 27.85
CA ARG A 178 -19.82 -14.47 26.73
C ARG A 178 -19.55 -13.10 26.13
N SER A 179 -18.74 -12.31 26.84
CA SER A 179 -18.19 -11.07 26.29
C SER A 179 -17.46 -11.40 25.00
N VAL A 180 -17.62 -10.58 23.96
CA VAL A 180 -16.75 -10.63 22.78
C VAL A 180 -15.30 -10.63 23.29
N ASP A 181 -14.54 -11.67 23.03
CA ASP A 181 -13.12 -11.67 23.37
C ASP A 181 -12.38 -11.13 22.16
N PHE A 182 -11.99 -9.86 22.23
CA PHE A 182 -11.33 -9.18 21.12
C PHE A 182 -10.04 -9.92 20.75
N ALA A 183 -9.23 -10.28 21.75
CA ALA A 183 -7.96 -10.97 21.55
C ALA A 183 -8.14 -12.40 21.04
N ALA A 184 -9.29 -13.03 21.27
CA ALA A 184 -9.60 -14.34 20.70
C ALA A 184 -10.12 -14.28 19.25
N LEU A 185 -10.62 -13.11 18.81
CA LEU A 185 -11.13 -12.90 17.46
C LEU A 185 -10.08 -12.33 16.51
N ASP A 186 -9.20 -11.46 17.02
CA ASP A 186 -8.03 -10.91 16.31
C ASP A 186 -6.96 -12.02 16.18
N LEU A 187 -7.08 -12.84 15.13
CA LEU A 187 -6.26 -14.03 14.92
C LEU A 187 -4.90 -13.68 14.30
N ASP A 188 -4.86 -12.63 13.47
CA ASP A 188 -3.62 -12.15 12.87
C ASP A 188 -2.85 -11.16 13.75
N GLY A 189 -3.49 -10.63 14.80
CA GLY A 189 -2.88 -9.79 15.82
C GLY A 189 -2.61 -8.37 15.34
N ASP A 190 -3.37 -7.88 14.35
CA ASP A 190 -3.20 -6.54 13.79
C ASP A 190 -3.91 -5.44 14.59
N GLY A 191 -4.64 -5.82 15.65
CA GLY A 191 -5.32 -4.91 16.56
C GLY A 191 -6.69 -4.45 16.05
N ALA A 192 -7.22 -5.08 14.99
CA ALA A 192 -8.57 -4.85 14.47
C ALA A 192 -9.24 -6.18 14.09
N ILE A 193 -10.55 -6.28 14.24
CA ILE A 193 -11.30 -7.47 13.81
C ILE A 193 -11.74 -7.28 12.37
N SER A 194 -11.21 -8.10 11.46
CA SER A 194 -11.65 -8.16 10.07
C SER A 194 -13.05 -8.75 9.92
N ARG A 195 -13.64 -8.59 8.74
CA ARG A 195 -14.94 -9.20 8.43
C ARG A 195 -14.89 -10.72 8.53
N GLU A 196 -13.79 -11.33 8.13
CA GLU A 196 -13.56 -12.77 8.17
C GLU A 196 -13.48 -13.27 9.62
N GLU A 197 -12.71 -12.58 10.46
CA GLU A 197 -12.58 -12.90 11.88
C GLU A 197 -13.89 -12.72 12.65
N SER A 198 -14.65 -11.68 12.31
CA SER A 198 -15.96 -11.42 12.94
C SER A 198 -16.93 -12.61 12.81
N ARG A 199 -16.78 -13.45 11.76
CA ARG A 199 -17.64 -14.63 11.52
C ARG A 199 -17.56 -15.68 12.62
N ALA A 200 -16.46 -15.70 13.38
CA ALA A 200 -16.34 -16.56 14.56
C ALA A 200 -17.32 -16.15 15.68
N HIS A 201 -17.88 -14.93 15.62
CA HIS A 201 -18.86 -14.42 16.58
C HIS A 201 -20.15 -13.94 15.89
N GLY A 202 -21.21 -14.76 15.93
CA GLY A 202 -22.45 -14.51 15.17
C GLY A 202 -23.10 -13.15 15.38
N ALA A 203 -23.14 -12.63 16.62
CA ALA A 203 -23.70 -11.30 16.88
C ALA A 203 -22.79 -10.17 16.39
N LEU A 204 -21.46 -10.37 16.36
CA LEU A 204 -20.54 -9.34 15.85
C LEU A 204 -20.61 -9.31 14.32
N SER A 205 -20.57 -10.48 13.68
CA SER A 205 -20.73 -10.60 12.23
C SER A 205 -22.05 -10.01 11.74
N ALA A 206 -23.17 -10.31 12.43
CA ALA A 206 -24.48 -9.77 12.09
C ALA A 206 -24.60 -8.25 12.25
N ASN A 207 -23.78 -7.65 13.11
CA ASN A 207 -23.80 -6.21 13.34
C ASN A 207 -22.58 -5.48 12.78
N PHE A 208 -21.73 -6.14 12.00
CA PHE A 208 -20.43 -5.63 11.59
C PHE A 208 -20.51 -4.17 11.10
N LEU A 209 -21.39 -3.92 10.14
CA LEU A 209 -21.60 -2.60 9.52
C LEU A 209 -22.15 -1.52 10.45
N ALA A 210 -22.59 -1.88 11.66
CA ALA A 210 -23.01 -0.91 12.67
C ALA A 210 -22.01 -0.75 13.80
N VAL A 211 -21.10 -1.70 13.95
CA VAL A 211 -20.00 -1.60 14.91
C VAL A 211 -18.82 -0.87 14.26
N ASP A 212 -18.51 -1.18 13.01
CA ASP A 212 -17.60 -0.44 12.11
C ASP A 212 -18.24 0.92 11.77
N ALA A 213 -18.04 1.89 12.68
CA ALA A 213 -18.67 3.20 12.63
C ALA A 213 -17.90 4.16 11.73
N ASN A 214 -16.59 3.95 11.59
CA ASN A 214 -15.75 4.73 10.69
C ASN A 214 -15.79 4.21 9.23
N ALA A 215 -16.39 3.04 9.00
CA ALA A 215 -16.47 2.36 7.71
C ALA A 215 -15.06 2.17 7.10
N ASP A 216 -14.11 1.68 7.89
CA ASP A 216 -12.78 1.31 7.40
C ASP A 216 -12.70 -0.17 6.99
N GLY A 217 -13.78 -0.93 7.21
CA GLY A 217 -13.89 -2.34 6.85
C GLY A 217 -13.31 -3.28 7.91
N ARG A 218 -12.93 -2.76 9.06
CA ARG A 218 -12.44 -3.49 10.24
C ARG A 218 -13.16 -2.94 11.48
N ILE A 219 -13.07 -3.66 12.59
CA ILE A 219 -13.62 -3.20 13.86
C ILE A 219 -12.50 -3.04 14.87
N SER A 220 -12.26 -1.80 15.28
CA SER A 220 -11.29 -1.47 16.32
C SER A 220 -11.78 -1.86 17.73
N VAL A 221 -10.86 -1.95 18.69
CA VAL A 221 -11.18 -2.18 20.10
C VAL A 221 -12.17 -1.13 20.62
N ASP A 222 -12.00 0.13 20.22
CA ASP A 222 -12.86 1.24 20.65
C ASP A 222 -14.29 1.09 20.13
N GLU A 223 -14.45 0.63 18.90
CA GLU A 223 -15.76 0.35 18.30
C GLU A 223 -16.46 -0.83 18.96
N VAL A 224 -15.73 -1.91 19.26
CA VAL A 224 -16.29 -3.03 20.05
C VAL A 224 -16.73 -2.54 21.45
N ASN A 225 -15.93 -1.70 22.09
CA ASN A 225 -16.26 -1.16 23.41
C ASN A 225 -17.46 -0.20 23.37
N ALA A 226 -17.60 0.59 22.32
CA ALA A 226 -18.76 1.44 22.10
C ALA A 226 -20.04 0.60 21.94
N TRP A 227 -19.97 -0.53 21.23
CA TRP A 227 -21.11 -1.42 21.01
C TRP A 227 -21.56 -2.19 22.26
N ARG A 228 -20.65 -2.44 23.21
CA ARG A 228 -20.97 -3.13 24.48
C ARG A 228 -21.65 -2.26 25.54
N ARG A 229 -21.54 -0.92 25.41
CA ARG A 229 -22.09 0.03 26.38
C ARG A 229 -23.56 0.31 26.10
#